data_AF-A0A2M6W9K3-F1
#
_entry.id   AF-A0A2M6W9K3-F1
#
_cell.length_a   1.000
_cell.length_b   1.000
_cell.length_c   1.000
_cell.angle_alpha   90.00
_cell.angle_beta   90.00
_cell.angle_gamma   90.00
#
_symmetry.space_group_name_H-M   'P 1'
#
loop_
_entity.id
_entity.type
_entity.pdbx_description
1 polymer ?
#
loop_
_entity_poly.entity_id
_entity_poly.type
_entity_poly.pdbx_seq_one_letter_code
_entity_poly.pdbx_strand_id
1 'polypeptide(L)'
;NDRPPENRDPTLREIKLYSGFLDRQIDLIQPKIIATLGRFSMVYIMEKFGVEGKYSVGEAHGKEFIVKTDYGKLTIVPLYHPAVALYNVSNKKSLLKDFKVLKKYI
;
A
#
# COMPACT_ATOMS: atom_id res chain seq x y z
N ASN A 1 19.76 -10.04 6.32
CA ASN A 1 18.86 -11.12 6.81
C ASN A 1 17.69 -10.45 7.52
N ASP A 2 16.73 -9.89 6.77
CA ASP A 2 15.64 -9.06 7.32
C ASP A 2 14.31 -9.81 7.40
N ARG A 3 14.36 -11.06 7.87
CA ARG A 3 13.15 -11.76 8.31
C ARG A 3 13.14 -11.76 9.83
N PRO A 4 12.16 -11.12 10.48
CA PRO A 4 11.96 -11.28 11.91
C PRO A 4 11.88 -12.77 12.23
N PRO A 5 12.64 -13.28 13.22
CA PRO A 5 12.43 -14.64 13.68
C PRO A 5 10.96 -14.82 14.10
N GLU A 6 10.38 -15.95 13.71
CA GLU A 6 9.02 -16.40 14.04
C GLU A 6 7.83 -15.66 13.38
N ASN A 7 8.00 -14.99 12.23
CA ASN A 7 6.88 -14.30 11.55
C ASN A 7 6.15 -13.26 12.44
N ARG A 8 6.81 -12.79 13.51
CA ARG A 8 6.26 -11.77 14.38
C ARG A 8 5.99 -10.49 13.60
N ASP A 9 4.91 -9.78 13.97
CA ASP A 9 4.66 -8.46 13.41
C ASP A 9 5.88 -7.54 13.65
N PRO A 10 6.29 -6.76 12.64
CA PRO A 10 7.40 -5.84 12.79
C PRO A 10 7.07 -4.79 13.85
N THR A 11 8.04 -4.51 14.72
CA THR A 11 7.88 -3.49 15.77
C THR A 11 7.76 -2.11 15.13
N LEU A 12 7.12 -1.17 15.83
CA LEU A 12 7.02 0.24 15.41
C LEU A 12 8.41 0.86 15.10
N ARG A 13 9.45 0.40 15.80
CA ARG A 13 10.84 0.85 15.58
C ARG A 13 11.43 0.31 14.28
N GLU A 14 11.15 -0.94 13.94
CA GLU A 14 11.54 -1.56 12.66
C GLU A 14 10.78 -0.90 11.49
N ILE A 15 9.46 -0.67 11.63
CA ILE A 15 8.66 0.04 10.63
C ILE A 15 9.23 1.45 10.37
N LYS A 16 9.62 2.16 11.43
CA LYS A 16 10.21 3.51 11.33
C LYS A 16 11.57 3.51 10.62
N LEU A 17 12.39 2.48 10.83
CA LEU A 17 13.66 2.31 10.11
C LEU A 17 13.46 2.09 8.60
N TYR A 18 12.50 1.26 8.20
CA TYR A 18 12.22 0.99 6.79
C TYR A 18 11.47 2.12 6.09
N SER A 19 10.63 2.84 6.83
CA SER A 19 9.86 3.97 6.32
C SER A 19 10.73 5.07 5.70
N GLY A 20 11.91 5.35 6.27
CA GLY A 20 12.84 6.34 5.74
C GLY A 20 13.47 5.96 4.40
N PHE A 21 13.65 4.67 4.11
CA PHE A 21 14.12 4.22 2.80
C PHE A 21 13.02 4.32 1.75
N LEU A 22 11.81 3.91 2.11
CA LEU A 22 10.64 4.03 1.23
C LEU A 22 10.37 5.49 0.86
N ASP A 23 10.50 6.40 1.83
CA ASP A 23 10.34 7.84 1.59
C ASP A 23 11.34 8.35 0.58
N ARG A 24 12.62 8.04 0.74
CA ARG A 24 13.66 8.42 -0.23
C ARG A 24 13.39 7.83 -1.62
N GLN A 25 12.90 6.59 -1.69
CA GLN A 25 12.54 5.98 -2.96
C GLN A 25 11.39 6.74 -3.64
N ILE A 26 10.35 7.09 -2.89
CA ILE A 26 9.21 7.85 -3.42
C ILE A 26 9.66 9.24 -3.88
N ASP A 27 10.49 9.92 -3.09
CA ASP A 27 10.98 11.27 -3.41
C ASP A 27 11.86 11.28 -4.68
N LEU A 28 12.64 10.22 -4.91
CA LEU A 28 13.47 10.07 -6.10
C LEU A 28 12.68 9.63 -7.34
N ILE A 29 11.73 8.69 -7.18
CA ILE A 29 10.96 8.11 -8.28
C ILE A 29 9.84 9.06 -8.74
N GLN A 30 9.27 9.83 -7.81
CA GLN A 30 8.12 10.70 -8.05
C GLN A 30 6.96 9.97 -8.77
N PRO A 31 6.47 8.87 -8.18
CA PRO A 31 5.55 7.98 -8.87
C PRO A 31 4.18 8.65 -9.10
N LYS A 32 3.60 8.43 -10.29
CA LYS A 32 2.21 8.83 -10.57
C LYS A 32 1.19 7.96 -9.83
N ILE A 33 1.54 6.70 -9.50
CA ILE A 33 0.69 5.76 -8.77
C ILE A 33 1.50 5.02 -7.70
N ILE A 34 0.91 4.84 -6.52
CA ILE A 34 1.41 3.93 -5.48
C ILE A 34 0.32 2.89 -5.19
N ALA A 35 0.65 1.61 -5.38
CA ALA A 35 -0.23 0.51 -4.99
C ALA A 35 0.24 -0.11 -3.67
N THR A 36 -0.57 -0.02 -2.61
CA THR A 36 -0.20 -0.52 -1.28
C THR A 36 -0.74 -1.92 -1.06
N LEU A 37 0.07 -2.81 -0.49
CA LEU A 37 -0.31 -4.20 -0.22
C LEU A 37 -0.55 -4.40 1.29
N GLY A 38 -1.82 -4.49 1.68
CA GLY A 38 -2.23 -4.73 3.07
C GLY A 38 -2.32 -3.46 3.93
N ARG A 39 -2.69 -3.68 5.21
CA ARG A 39 -3.08 -2.61 6.13
C ARG A 39 -1.93 -1.66 6.47
N PHE A 40 -0.77 -2.20 6.82
CA PHE A 40 0.34 -1.39 7.31
C PHE A 40 0.84 -0.40 6.24
N SER A 41 1.05 -0.87 5.00
CA SER A 41 1.49 -0.03 3.90
C SER A 41 0.43 0.99 3.49
N MET A 42 -0.85 0.60 3.49
CA MET A 42 -1.97 1.51 3.23
C MET A 42 -2.01 2.66 4.25
N VAL A 43 -2.00 2.34 5.55
CA VAL A 43 -2.05 3.35 6.62
C VAL A 43 -0.87 4.30 6.51
N TYR A 44 0.34 3.76 6.34
CA TYR A 44 1.55 4.56 6.21
C TYR A 44 1.49 5.56 5.04
N ILE A 45 1.14 5.08 3.84
CA ILE A 45 1.09 5.93 2.64
C ILE A 45 -0.05 6.94 2.71
N MET A 46 -1.24 6.54 3.20
CA MET A 46 -2.37 7.44 3.37
C MET A 46 -2.06 8.56 4.37
N GLU A 47 -1.44 8.24 5.51
CA GLU A 47 -1.01 9.24 6.49
C GLU A 47 0.07 10.17 5.91
N LYS A 48 1.07 9.62 5.22
CA LYS A 48 2.16 10.40 4.61
C LYS A 48 1.65 11.44 3.62
N PHE A 49 0.64 11.09 2.82
CA PHE A 49 0.08 11.98 1.81
C PHE A 49 -1.21 12.70 2.24
N GLY A 50 -1.54 12.65 3.53
CA GLY A 50 -2.67 13.40 4.09
C GLY A 50 -4.03 12.98 3.53
N VAL A 51 -4.22 11.69 3.20
CA VAL A 51 -5.54 11.18 2.81
C VAL A 51 -6.46 11.23 4.02
N GLU A 52 -7.55 12.00 3.91
CA GLU A 52 -8.51 12.16 4.99
C GLU A 52 -9.32 10.87 5.23
N GLY A 53 -9.56 10.55 6.50
CA GLY A 53 -10.38 9.42 6.92
C GLY A 53 -9.59 8.22 7.42
N LYS A 54 -10.24 7.39 8.25
CA LYS A 54 -9.71 6.11 8.73
C LYS A 54 -10.40 4.98 7.98
N TYR A 55 -9.70 4.37 7.04
CA TYR A 55 -10.23 3.24 6.28
C TYR A 55 -9.67 1.92 6.78
N SER A 56 -10.50 0.89 6.85
CA SER A 56 -10.01 -0.48 6.85
C SER A 56 -9.58 -0.89 5.44
N VAL A 57 -8.70 -1.90 5.32
CA VAL A 57 -8.31 -2.45 4.01
C VAL A 57 -9.54 -2.95 3.26
N GLY A 58 -10.51 -3.54 3.96
CA GLY A 58 -11.76 -4.03 3.37
C GLY A 58 -12.62 -2.92 2.75
N GLU A 59 -12.52 -1.70 3.23
CA GLU A 59 -13.25 -0.56 2.66
C GLU A 59 -12.48 0.14 1.55
N ALA A 60 -11.15 0.14 1.63
CA ALA A 60 -10.27 0.91 0.74
C ALA A 60 -9.74 0.12 -0.45
N HIS A 61 -9.70 -1.22 -0.39
CA HIS A 61 -9.09 -2.01 -1.45
C HIS A 61 -9.81 -1.80 -2.80
N GLY A 62 -9.02 -1.69 -3.88
CA GLY A 62 -9.53 -1.48 -5.23
C GLY A 62 -10.12 -0.08 -5.50
N LYS A 63 -10.07 0.85 -4.54
CA LYS A 63 -10.45 2.26 -4.73
C LYS A 63 -9.22 3.10 -5.07
N GLU A 64 -9.47 4.20 -5.76
CA GLU A 64 -8.45 5.17 -6.17
C GLU A 64 -8.57 6.41 -5.28
N PHE A 65 -7.48 6.78 -4.61
CA PHE A 65 -7.38 7.99 -3.80
C PHE A 65 -6.39 8.94 -4.48
N ILE A 66 -6.87 10.08 -4.95
CA ILE A 66 -6.04 11.05 -5.67
C ILE A 66 -5.64 12.16 -4.71
N VAL A 67 -4.34 12.38 -4.59
CA VAL A 67 -3.74 13.44 -3.77
C VAL A 67 -2.85 14.33 -4.63
N LYS A 68 -2.63 15.56 -4.16
CA LYS A 68 -1.71 16.50 -4.78
C LYS A 68 -0.38 16.47 -4.01
N THR A 69 0.71 16.28 -4.73
CA THR A 69 2.09 16.32 -4.21
C THR A 69 2.86 17.44 -4.90
N ASP A 70 4.07 17.72 -4.43
CA ASP A 70 4.94 18.74 -5.02
C ASP A 70 5.38 18.41 -6.45
N TYR A 71 5.33 17.12 -6.83
CA TYR A 71 5.68 16.63 -8.16
C TYR A 71 4.45 16.30 -9.03
N GLY A 72 3.24 16.65 -8.59
CA GLY A 72 2.02 16.54 -9.38
C GLY A 72 0.90 15.75 -8.70
N LYS A 73 0.07 15.09 -9.51
CA LYS A 73 -1.01 14.23 -9.00
C LYS A 73 -0.45 12.83 -8.72
N LEU A 74 -0.73 12.31 -7.53
CA LEU A 74 -0.44 10.93 -7.14
C LEU A 74 -1.75 10.19 -6.92
N THR A 75 -1.88 9.00 -7.52
CA THR A 75 -2.98 8.07 -7.24
C THR A 75 -2.51 6.97 -6.30
N ILE A 76 -3.19 6.81 -5.16
CA ILE A 76 -2.95 5.73 -4.21
C ILE A 76 -4.04 4.68 -4.42
N VAL A 77 -3.62 3.42 -4.60
CA VAL A 77 -4.53 2.28 -4.79
C VAL A 77 -4.25 1.22 -3.74
N PRO A 78 -5.05 1.17 -2.65
CA PRO A 78 -4.94 0.10 -1.68
C PRO A 78 -5.36 -1.24 -2.27
N LEU A 79 -4.64 -2.29 -1.91
CA LEU A 79 -4.91 -3.67 -2.33
C LEU A 79 -4.80 -4.58 -1.10
N TYR A 80 -5.44 -5.75 -1.15
CA TYR A 80 -5.19 -6.79 -0.16
C TYR A 80 -3.73 -7.23 -0.17
N HIS A 81 -3.22 -7.62 1.00
CA HIS A 81 -1.90 -8.24 1.07
C HIS A 81 -1.92 -9.56 0.27
N PRO A 82 -0.90 -9.86 -0.57
CA PRO A 82 -0.88 -11.06 -1.39
C PRO A 82 -1.06 -12.36 -0.59
N ALA A 83 -0.60 -12.38 0.66
CA ALA A 83 -0.79 -13.52 1.57
C ALA A 83 -2.27 -13.87 1.80
N VAL A 84 -3.21 -12.92 1.68
CA VAL A 84 -4.65 -13.18 1.81
C VAL A 84 -5.17 -14.14 0.72
N ALA A 85 -4.51 -14.17 -0.45
CA ALA A 85 -4.81 -15.10 -1.52
C ALA A 85 -4.34 -16.54 -1.25
N LEU A 86 -3.51 -16.77 -0.23
CA LEU A 86 -3.07 -18.10 0.19
C LEU A 86 -4.10 -18.81 1.07
N TYR A 87 -4.98 -18.05 1.75
CA TYR A 87 -5.95 -18.60 2.71
C TYR A 87 -7.29 -18.98 2.08
N ASN A 88 -7.69 -18.38 0.95
CA ASN A 88 -8.97 -18.70 0.30
C ASN A 88 -8.95 -18.39 -1.20
N VAL A 89 -9.53 -19.28 -2.01
CA VAL A 89 -9.70 -19.11 -3.46
C VAL A 89 -10.58 -17.90 -3.80
N SER A 90 -11.56 -17.57 -2.96
CA SER A 90 -12.39 -16.36 -3.13
C SER A 90 -11.56 -15.08 -3.04
N ASN A 91 -10.61 -15.03 -2.10
CA ASN A 91 -9.71 -13.88 -1.91
C ASN A 91 -8.75 -13.69 -3.08
N LYS A 92 -8.34 -14.79 -3.74
CA LYS A 92 -7.54 -14.71 -4.98
C LYS A 92 -8.31 -14.01 -6.11
N LYS A 93 -9.62 -14.24 -6.25
CA LYS A 93 -10.44 -13.54 -7.25
C LYS A 93 -10.56 -12.04 -6.94
N SER A 94 -10.75 -11.67 -5.68
CA SER A 94 -10.77 -10.27 -5.25
C SER A 94 -9.45 -9.57 -5.54
N LEU A 95 -8.32 -10.19 -5.17
CA LEU A 95 -6.99 -9.67 -5.45
C LEU A 95 -6.79 -9.42 -6.95
N LEU A 96 -7.12 -10.40 -7.80
CA LEU A 96 -7.02 -10.26 -9.26
C LEU A 96 -7.91 -9.14 -9.80
N LYS A 97 -9.11 -8.94 -9.23
CA LYS A 97 -10.00 -7.84 -9.60
C LYS A 97 -9.38 -6.50 -9.22
N ASP A 98 -8.80 -6.38 -8.04
CA ASP A 98 -8.17 -5.14 -7.58
C ASP A 98 -6.95 -4.78 -8.45
N PHE A 99 -6.13 -5.77 -8.83
CA PHE A 99 -5.02 -5.58 -9.78
C PHE A 99 -5.49 -5.07 -11.15
N LYS A 100 -6.72 -5.35 -11.58
CA LYS A 100 -7.25 -4.80 -12.85
C LYS A 100 -7.39 -3.28 -12.80
N VAL A 101 -7.55 -2.67 -11.62
CA VAL A 101 -7.57 -1.20 -11.49
C VAL A 101 -6.25 -0.61 -11.99
N LEU A 102 -5.13 -1.29 -11.71
CA LEU A 102 -3.81 -0.84 -12.13
C LEU A 102 -3.59 -0.89 -13.65
N LYS A 103 -4.35 -1.70 -14.40
CA LYS A 103 -4.26 -1.76 -15.87
C LYS A 103 -4.55 -0.43 -16.55
N LYS A 104 -5.25 0.50 -15.89
CA LYS A 104 -5.50 1.84 -16.44
C LYS A 104 -4.23 2.70 -16.56
N TYR A 105 -3.15 2.27 -15.92
CA TYR A 105 -1.93 3.04 -15.77
C TYR A 105 -0.68 2.39 -16.40
N ILE A 106 -0.87 1.31 -17.16
CA ILE A 106 0.15 0.59 -17.94
C ILE A 106 -0.29 0.65 -19.40
#